data_AF-A0A520SQP6-F1
#
_entry.id   AF-A0A520SQP6-F1
#
_cell.length_a   1.000
_cell.length_b   1.000
_cell.length_c   1.000
_cell.angle_alpha   90.00
_cell.angle_beta   90.00
_cell.angle_gamma   90.00
#
_symmetry.space_group_name_H-M   'P 1'
#
loop_
_entity.id
_entity.type
_entity.pdbx_description
1 polymer ?
#
loop_
_entity_poly.entity_id
_entity_poly.type
_entity_poly.pdbx_seq_one_letter_code
_entity_poly.pdbx_strand_id
1 'polypeptide(L)'
;MFTGIIQRVGEVLRLERDGEAGRLVIAVEPAFDRAIELGESIAVNGTCLTVAGVESGGFVFDVLAETFDKTSLGALEPGGRVNLELALAMGDPLGGHLVTGHVDETGRVLAIEQVDRDWKFRFGVSDEMLPLLVKKGSIAIDGTSLTVAELHEDGFSVHIIPHTFAETLFGVYAVGRRVNLEADLLGKYVQRIMEQGGASVYRGDGAS
;
A
#
# COMPACT_ATOMS: atom_id res chain seq x y z
N MET A 1 -8.16 3.74 -7.09
CA MET A 1 -8.42 4.14 -5.70
C MET A 1 -8.86 2.92 -4.93
N PHE A 2 -8.42 2.83 -3.68
CA PHE A 2 -8.56 1.71 -2.77
C PHE A 2 -8.83 2.26 -1.36
N THR A 3 -9.04 1.36 -0.40
CA THR A 3 -9.33 1.69 1.00
C THR A 3 -8.22 1.28 1.96
N GLY A 4 -7.33 0.41 1.49
CA GLY A 4 -6.32 -0.26 2.27
C GLY A 4 -6.84 -1.40 3.13
N ILE A 5 -8.01 -1.95 2.80
CA ILE A 5 -8.55 -3.15 3.45
C ILE A 5 -8.22 -4.34 2.56
N ILE A 6 -7.22 -5.11 2.98
CA ILE A 6 -6.76 -6.28 2.23
C ILE A 6 -7.87 -7.33 2.19
N GLN A 7 -8.15 -7.83 0.98
CA GLN A 7 -9.23 -8.77 0.72
C GLN A 7 -8.73 -10.19 0.53
N ARG A 8 -7.52 -10.35 -0.04
CA ARG A 8 -6.88 -11.65 -0.28
C ARG A 8 -5.37 -11.53 -0.12
N VAL A 9 -4.73 -12.66 0.15
CA VAL A 9 -3.28 -12.83 -0.02
C VAL A 9 -3.04 -13.76 -1.19
N GLY A 10 -2.40 -13.26 -2.24
CA GLY A 10 -2.02 -14.04 -3.41
C GLY A 10 -0.63 -14.66 -3.29
N GLU A 11 -0.32 -15.58 -4.20
CA GLU A 11 0.98 -16.21 -4.38
C GLU A 11 1.56 -15.87 -5.75
N VAL A 12 2.80 -15.40 -5.78
CA VAL A 12 3.54 -15.10 -7.00
C VAL A 12 3.90 -16.42 -7.68
N LEU A 13 3.36 -16.67 -8.87
CA LEU A 13 3.73 -17.84 -9.66
C LEU A 13 5.01 -17.59 -10.45
N ARG A 14 5.12 -16.41 -11.05
CA ARG A 14 6.29 -15.98 -11.80
C ARG A 14 6.40 -14.46 -11.88
N LEU A 15 7.64 -14.02 -11.97
CA LEU A 15 8.01 -12.65 -12.28
C LEU A 15 9.04 -12.71 -13.41
N GLU A 16 8.69 -12.10 -14.55
CA GLU A 16 9.52 -12.06 -15.75
C GLU A 16 9.88 -10.60 -16.00
N ARG A 17 11.17 -10.27 -16.15
CA ARG A 17 11.62 -8.93 -16.53
C ARG A 17 12.12 -8.96 -17.97
N ASP A 18 11.71 -7.99 -18.78
CA ASP A 18 12.12 -7.81 -20.17
C ASP A 18 12.38 -6.31 -20.45
N GLY A 19 13.64 -5.91 -20.28
CA GLY A 19 14.08 -4.53 -20.49
C GLY A 19 13.33 -3.53 -19.61
N GLU A 20 12.54 -2.67 -20.24
CA GLU A 20 11.81 -1.55 -19.60
C GLU A 20 10.45 -1.97 -18.98
N ALA A 21 10.06 -3.23 -19.12
CA ALA A 21 8.82 -3.76 -18.57
C ALA A 21 9.01 -5.21 -18.08
N GLY A 22 7.98 -5.77 -17.49
CA GLY A 22 7.94 -7.17 -17.11
C GLY A 22 6.53 -7.62 -16.82
N ARG A 23 6.40 -8.90 -16.52
CA ARG A 23 5.13 -9.54 -16.25
C ARG A 23 5.14 -10.18 -14.87
N LEU A 24 4.13 -9.85 -14.08
CA LEU A 24 3.89 -10.44 -12.77
C LEU A 24 2.64 -11.31 -12.84
N VAL A 25 2.77 -12.58 -12.44
CA VAL A 25 1.65 -13.52 -12.42
C VAL A 25 1.41 -13.99 -10.99
N ILE A 26 0.18 -13.83 -10.53
CA ILE A 26 -0.21 -14.10 -9.15
C ILE A 26 -1.42 -15.04 -9.15
N ALA A 27 -1.32 -16.16 -8.43
CA ALA A 27 -2.46 -17.00 -8.09
C ALA A 27 -3.20 -16.43 -6.88
N VAL A 28 -4.53 -16.62 -6.84
CA VAL A 28 -5.37 -16.16 -5.74
C VAL A 28 -6.33 -17.28 -5.33
N GLU A 29 -6.07 -17.87 -4.16
CA GLU A 29 -6.93 -18.90 -3.57
C GLU A 29 -7.20 -18.55 -2.09
N PRO A 30 -8.47 -18.40 -1.67
CA PRO A 30 -9.68 -18.46 -2.49
C PRO A 30 -9.82 -17.25 -3.43
N ALA A 31 -10.48 -17.46 -4.57
CA ALA A 31 -10.77 -16.40 -5.52
C ALA A 31 -11.58 -15.24 -4.90
N PHE A 32 -11.60 -14.10 -5.59
CA PHE A 32 -12.48 -12.99 -5.25
C PHE A 32 -13.95 -13.38 -5.47
N ASP A 33 -14.86 -12.74 -4.73
CA ASP A 33 -16.29 -13.08 -4.73
C ASP A 33 -17.03 -12.61 -6.00
N ARG A 34 -16.29 -12.05 -6.97
CA ARG A 34 -16.78 -11.67 -8.30
C ARG A 34 -15.72 -11.92 -9.37
N ALA A 35 -16.16 -12.00 -10.62
CA ALA A 35 -15.27 -11.95 -11.77
C ALA A 35 -14.60 -10.59 -11.88
N ILE A 36 -13.32 -10.60 -12.26
CA ILE A 36 -12.51 -9.41 -12.54
C ILE A 36 -12.25 -9.35 -14.04
N GLU A 37 -12.48 -8.20 -14.65
CA GLU A 37 -12.30 -7.97 -16.07
C GLU A 37 -10.88 -7.47 -16.40
N LEU A 38 -10.47 -7.67 -17.66
CA LEU A 38 -9.23 -7.07 -18.17
C LEU A 38 -9.33 -5.55 -18.13
N GLY A 39 -8.25 -4.88 -17.75
CA GLY A 39 -8.22 -3.43 -17.58
C GLY A 39 -8.65 -2.94 -16.19
N GLU A 40 -9.20 -3.81 -15.33
CA GLU A 40 -9.46 -3.45 -13.94
C GLU A 40 -8.16 -3.23 -13.15
N SER A 41 -8.25 -2.40 -12.10
CA SER A 41 -7.12 -2.11 -11.22
C SER A 41 -7.19 -2.95 -9.94
N ILE A 42 -6.07 -3.57 -9.59
CA ILE A 42 -5.86 -4.30 -8.33
C ILE A 42 -4.62 -3.73 -7.65
N ALA A 43 -4.71 -3.42 -6.36
CA ALA A 43 -3.55 -3.08 -5.57
C ALA A 43 -2.81 -4.36 -5.17
N VAL A 44 -1.55 -4.49 -5.59
CA VAL A 44 -0.64 -5.59 -5.21
C VAL A 44 0.41 -5.03 -4.26
N ASN A 45 0.40 -5.46 -3.00
CA ASN A 45 1.17 -4.82 -1.92
C ASN A 45 1.01 -3.28 -1.94
N GLY A 46 -0.21 -2.78 -2.18
CA GLY A 46 -0.47 -1.35 -2.28
C GLY A 46 0.03 -0.67 -3.56
N THR A 47 0.54 -1.41 -4.54
CA THR A 47 0.87 -0.87 -5.88
C THR A 47 -0.30 -1.10 -6.82
N CYS A 48 -0.88 -0.03 -7.37
CA CYS A 48 -1.97 -0.11 -8.34
C CYS A 48 -1.46 -0.71 -9.65
N LEU A 49 -1.96 -1.88 -10.03
CA LEU A 49 -1.63 -2.55 -11.29
C LEU A 49 -2.89 -2.86 -12.08
N THR A 50 -2.77 -2.81 -13.40
CA THR A 50 -3.87 -3.12 -14.34
C THR A 50 -3.83 -4.58 -14.76
N VAL A 51 -4.97 -5.27 -14.65
CA VAL A 51 -5.09 -6.67 -15.07
C VAL A 51 -4.93 -6.76 -16.59
N ALA A 52 -3.85 -7.40 -17.03
CA ALA A 52 -3.53 -7.67 -18.43
C ALA A 52 -3.98 -9.06 -18.89
N GLY A 53 -4.25 -9.96 -17.95
CA GLY A 53 -4.69 -11.34 -18.23
C GLY A 53 -5.20 -12.05 -16.99
N VAL A 54 -5.86 -13.19 -17.22
CA VAL A 54 -6.29 -14.13 -16.18
C VAL A 54 -5.65 -15.47 -16.49
N GLU A 55 -4.93 -16.04 -15.54
CA GLU A 55 -4.22 -17.32 -15.70
C GLU A 55 -4.17 -18.06 -14.35
N SER A 56 -4.28 -19.39 -14.38
CA SER A 56 -4.02 -20.26 -13.22
C SER A 56 -4.77 -19.86 -11.93
N GLY A 57 -6.03 -19.42 -12.07
CA GLY A 57 -6.86 -19.01 -10.93
C GLY A 57 -6.48 -17.65 -10.34
N GLY A 58 -5.69 -16.83 -11.04
CA GLY A 58 -5.39 -15.47 -10.63
C GLY A 58 -5.13 -14.54 -11.81
N PHE A 59 -4.20 -13.60 -11.65
CA PHE A 59 -4.07 -12.43 -12.51
C PHE A 59 -2.67 -12.25 -13.06
N VAL A 60 -2.61 -11.70 -14.26
CA VAL A 60 -1.40 -11.30 -14.96
C VAL A 60 -1.37 -9.79 -15.06
N PHE A 61 -0.25 -9.19 -14.71
CA PHE A 61 -0.02 -7.75 -14.78
C PHE A 61 1.20 -7.46 -15.63
N ASP A 62 1.10 -6.48 -16.52
CA ASP A 62 2.27 -5.89 -17.17
C ASP A 62 2.72 -4.70 -16.30
N VAL A 63 4.01 -4.68 -15.94
CA VAL A 63 4.57 -3.78 -14.91
C VAL A 63 5.80 -3.11 -15.49
N LEU A 64 5.88 -1.77 -15.35
CA LEU A 64 7.04 -1.00 -15.79
C LEU A 64 8.27 -1.30 -14.92
N ALA A 65 9.46 -1.24 -15.51
CA ALA A 65 10.72 -1.40 -14.78
C ALA A 65 10.84 -0.43 -13.61
N GLU A 66 10.44 0.83 -13.81
CA GLU A 66 10.40 1.84 -12.76
C GLU A 66 9.54 1.41 -11.56
N THR A 67 8.38 0.79 -11.79
CA THR A 67 7.51 0.28 -10.72
C THR A 67 8.19 -0.86 -9.97
N PHE A 68 8.89 -1.76 -10.64
CA PHE A 68 9.65 -2.81 -9.95
C PHE A 68 10.77 -2.23 -9.09
N ASP A 69 11.44 -1.18 -9.55
CA ASP A 69 12.59 -0.60 -8.87
C ASP A 69 12.17 0.28 -7.68
N LYS A 70 11.04 0.99 -7.80
CA LYS A 70 10.51 1.88 -6.75
C LYS A 70 9.65 1.19 -5.70
N THR A 71 9.34 -0.09 -5.87
CA THR A 71 8.47 -0.84 -4.94
C THR A 71 9.13 -2.13 -4.44
N SER A 72 8.46 -2.82 -3.53
CA SER A 72 8.83 -4.15 -3.05
C SER A 72 8.60 -5.23 -4.11
N LEU A 73 7.85 -4.94 -5.19
CA LEU A 73 7.49 -5.91 -6.22
C LEU A 73 8.72 -6.45 -6.96
N GLY A 74 9.75 -5.62 -7.13
CA GLY A 74 10.96 -6.03 -7.85
C GLY A 74 11.77 -7.14 -7.16
N ALA A 75 11.56 -7.37 -5.87
CA ALA A 75 12.21 -8.40 -5.09
C ALA A 75 11.34 -9.66 -4.89
N LEU A 76 10.19 -9.74 -5.56
CA LEU A 76 9.33 -10.92 -5.50
C LEU A 76 9.97 -12.09 -6.24
N GLU A 77 9.83 -13.28 -5.66
CA GLU A 77 10.24 -14.56 -6.23
C GLU A 77 9.02 -15.48 -6.31
N PRO A 78 9.04 -16.51 -7.18
CA PRO A 78 8.03 -17.56 -7.18
C PRO A 78 7.81 -18.16 -5.78
N GLY A 79 6.55 -18.34 -5.39
CA GLY A 79 6.12 -18.73 -4.04
C GLY A 79 6.03 -17.56 -3.03
N GLY A 80 6.47 -16.36 -3.42
CA GLY A 80 6.31 -15.15 -2.61
C GLY A 80 4.83 -14.79 -2.43
N ARG A 81 4.47 -14.23 -1.27
CA ARG A 81 3.09 -13.82 -0.96
C ARG A 81 2.89 -12.31 -1.13
N VAL A 82 1.71 -11.92 -1.60
CA VAL A 82 1.33 -10.51 -1.83
C VAL A 82 -0.05 -10.19 -1.27
N ASN A 83 -0.21 -9.03 -0.62
CA ASN A 83 -1.52 -8.47 -0.27
C ASN A 83 -2.25 -8.02 -1.54
N LEU A 84 -3.55 -8.27 -1.63
CA LEU A 84 -4.39 -7.88 -2.76
C LEU A 84 -5.67 -7.16 -2.31
N GLU A 85 -6.00 -6.08 -3.00
CA GLU A 85 -7.25 -5.32 -2.83
C GLU A 85 -7.78 -4.89 -4.21
N LEU A 86 -9.07 -5.12 -4.47
CA LEU A 86 -9.72 -4.64 -5.69
C LEU A 86 -9.98 -3.12 -5.61
N ALA A 87 -9.98 -2.45 -6.76
CA ALA A 87 -10.36 -1.04 -6.81
C ALA A 87 -11.79 -0.79 -6.29
N LEU A 88 -11.96 0.33 -5.60
CA LEU A 88 -13.22 0.75 -5.00
C LEU A 88 -14.26 1.07 -6.08
N ALA A 89 -15.45 0.47 -6.00
CA ALA A 89 -16.61 0.84 -6.81
C ALA A 89 -17.44 1.95 -6.15
N MET A 90 -18.24 2.65 -6.95
CA MET A 90 -19.17 3.64 -6.41
C MET A 90 -20.21 2.96 -5.50
N GLY A 91 -20.28 3.40 -4.25
CA GLY A 91 -21.19 2.84 -3.24
C GLY A 91 -20.52 1.82 -2.31
N ASP A 92 -19.28 1.42 -2.57
CA ASP A 92 -18.53 0.55 -1.67
C ASP A 92 -18.16 1.27 -0.36
N PRO A 93 -18.08 0.55 0.78
CA PRO A 93 -17.62 1.12 2.03
C PRO A 93 -16.14 1.54 1.97
N LEU A 94 -15.83 2.77 2.39
CA LEU A 94 -14.46 3.22 2.64
C LEU A 94 -14.05 2.79 4.06
N GLY A 95 -13.62 1.54 4.22
CA GLY A 95 -13.34 0.93 5.53
C GLY A 95 -12.03 1.38 6.21
N GLY A 96 -11.03 1.77 5.42
CA GLY A 96 -9.78 2.35 5.90
C GLY A 96 -9.70 3.85 5.61
N HIS A 97 -8.76 4.25 4.75
CA HIS A 97 -8.62 5.63 4.27
C HIS A 97 -8.45 5.65 2.74
N LEU A 98 -8.35 6.83 2.13
CA LEU A 98 -8.13 6.93 0.68
C LEU A 98 -6.70 6.50 0.34
N VAL A 99 -6.59 5.31 -0.27
CA VAL A 99 -5.34 4.77 -0.80
C VAL A 99 -5.38 4.88 -2.32
N THR A 100 -4.36 5.46 -2.92
CA THR A 100 -4.26 5.65 -4.37
C THR A 100 -3.69 4.41 -5.06
N GLY A 101 -2.82 3.68 -4.34
CA GLY A 101 -2.00 2.62 -4.90
C GLY A 101 -0.72 3.16 -5.57
N HIS A 102 -0.37 4.42 -5.30
CA HIS A 102 0.88 5.04 -5.74
C HIS A 102 1.84 5.09 -4.56
N VAL A 103 2.68 4.07 -4.50
CA VAL A 103 3.72 3.93 -3.48
C VAL A 103 4.68 5.11 -3.57
N ASP A 104 4.91 5.79 -2.43
CA ASP A 104 5.83 6.92 -2.34
C ASP A 104 7.27 6.43 -2.25
N GLU A 105 7.50 5.46 -1.38
CA GLU A 105 8.81 4.85 -1.17
C GLU A 105 8.70 3.44 -0.61
N THR A 106 9.85 2.78 -0.48
CA THR A 106 9.96 1.54 0.29
C THR A 106 10.61 1.79 1.64
N GLY A 107 9.98 1.32 2.71
CA GLY A 107 10.54 1.32 4.06
C GLY A 107 11.10 -0.04 4.48
N ARG A 108 11.49 -0.14 5.75
CA ARG A 108 11.97 -1.39 6.36
C ARG A 108 11.34 -1.65 7.72
N VAL A 109 11.02 -2.91 8.01
CA VAL A 109 10.66 -3.34 9.36
C VAL A 109 11.90 -3.28 10.25
N LEU A 110 11.88 -2.43 11.28
CA LEU A 110 12.98 -2.26 12.23
C LEU A 110 12.82 -3.12 13.48
N ALA A 111 11.58 -3.29 13.94
CA ALA A 111 11.26 -4.11 15.12
C ALA A 111 9.85 -4.68 15.04
N ILE A 112 9.66 -5.84 15.67
CA ILE A 112 8.37 -6.50 15.85
C ILE A 112 8.32 -6.96 17.31
N GLU A 113 7.31 -6.51 18.04
CA GLU A 113 7.09 -6.87 19.44
C GLU A 113 5.65 -7.32 19.62
N GLN A 114 5.43 -8.48 20.23
CA GLN A 114 4.09 -8.91 20.63
C GLN A 114 3.72 -8.24 21.95
N VAL A 115 2.57 -7.56 21.97
CA VAL A 115 2.06 -6.81 23.12
C VAL A 115 0.65 -7.34 23.42
N ASP A 116 0.53 -8.14 24.47
CA ASP A 116 -0.68 -8.90 24.80
C ASP A 116 -1.15 -9.77 23.61
N ARG A 117 -2.28 -9.38 23.01
CA ARG A 117 -2.89 -10.05 21.84
C ARG A 117 -2.56 -9.37 20.51
N ASP A 118 -1.91 -8.22 20.55
CA ASP A 118 -1.59 -7.40 19.37
C ASP A 118 -0.07 -7.43 19.10
N TRP A 119 0.34 -6.80 18.00
CA TRP A 119 1.74 -6.64 17.66
C TRP A 119 2.06 -5.17 17.43
N LYS A 120 3.16 -4.69 17.99
CA LYS A 120 3.74 -3.39 17.67
C LYS A 120 4.84 -3.59 16.64
N PHE A 121 4.69 -2.93 15.50
CA PHE A 121 5.70 -2.90 14.45
C PHE A 121 6.33 -1.50 14.40
N ARG A 122 7.66 -1.44 14.28
CA ARG A 122 8.40 -0.21 13.96
C ARG A 122 8.91 -0.27 12.53
N PHE A 123 8.71 0.80 11.78
CA PHE A 123 9.14 0.93 10.40
C PHE A 123 10.09 2.12 10.26
N GLY A 124 11.16 1.93 9.49
CA GLY A 124 12.08 2.98 9.09
C GLY A 124 11.69 3.56 7.72
N VAL A 125 11.82 4.87 7.59
CA VAL A 125 11.42 5.67 6.42
C VAL A 125 12.48 6.71 6.09
N SER A 126 12.38 7.38 4.94
CA SER A 126 13.27 8.50 4.61
C SER A 126 12.88 9.80 5.32
N ASP A 127 13.83 10.73 5.39
CA ASP A 127 13.58 12.10 5.88
C ASP A 127 12.53 12.84 5.03
N GLU A 128 12.34 12.45 3.77
CA GLU A 128 11.33 13.03 2.87
C GLU A 128 9.92 12.57 3.24
N MET A 129 9.76 11.34 3.75
CA MET A 129 8.46 10.80 4.14
C MET A 129 8.03 11.26 5.55
N LEU A 130 8.96 11.50 6.47
CA LEU A 130 8.64 11.88 7.86
C LEU A 130 7.65 13.06 7.98
N PRO A 131 7.75 14.16 7.22
CA PRO A 131 6.81 15.29 7.30
C PRO A 131 5.38 14.96 6.88
N LEU A 132 5.18 13.86 6.15
CA LEU A 132 3.87 13.40 5.71
C LEU A 132 3.16 12.54 6.78
N LEU A 133 3.90 12.06 7.79
CA LEU A 133 3.36 11.20 8.84
C LEU A 133 2.81 12.02 10.00
N VAL A 134 1.61 11.66 10.44
CA VAL A 134 0.93 12.32 11.56
C VAL A 134 0.62 11.28 12.62
N LYS A 135 0.96 11.56 13.88
CA LYS A 135 0.55 10.70 15.00
C LYS A 135 -0.98 10.63 15.07
N LYS A 136 -1.54 9.42 15.09
CA LYS A 136 -2.96 9.08 14.92
C LYS A 136 -3.53 9.35 13.52
N GLY A 137 -2.67 9.66 12.55
CA GLY A 137 -3.03 9.72 11.14
C GLY A 137 -2.93 8.35 10.46
N SER A 138 -3.29 8.30 9.19
CA SER A 138 -3.32 7.09 8.37
C SER A 138 -2.02 6.90 7.60
N ILE A 139 -1.68 5.65 7.31
CA ILE A 139 -0.63 5.26 6.37
C ILE A 139 -1.01 3.90 5.76
N ALA A 140 -0.66 3.65 4.50
CA ALA A 140 -0.75 2.33 3.89
C ALA A 140 0.62 1.63 3.86
N ILE A 141 0.68 0.39 4.37
CA ILE A 141 1.89 -0.45 4.39
C ILE A 141 1.62 -1.75 3.64
N ASP A 142 2.32 -1.99 2.53
CA ASP A 142 1.99 -3.05 1.55
C ASP A 142 0.48 -3.07 1.25
N GLY A 143 -0.10 -1.88 1.09
CA GLY A 143 -1.53 -1.66 0.84
C GLY A 143 -2.43 -1.73 2.07
N THR A 144 -1.94 -2.10 3.26
CA THR A 144 -2.78 -2.20 4.46
C THR A 144 -2.91 -0.83 5.13
N SER A 145 -4.13 -0.31 5.24
CA SER A 145 -4.47 0.92 5.94
C SER A 145 -4.30 0.76 7.44
N LEU A 146 -3.45 1.59 8.05
CA LEU A 146 -3.09 1.51 9.46
C LEU A 146 -3.00 2.90 10.09
N THR A 147 -3.13 2.92 11.41
CA THR A 147 -2.98 4.15 12.20
C THR A 147 -1.56 4.26 12.74
N VAL A 148 -0.90 5.39 12.47
CA VAL A 148 0.40 5.72 13.06
C VAL A 148 0.24 5.95 14.56
N ALA A 149 0.77 5.05 15.37
CA ALA A 149 0.67 5.11 16.83
C ALA A 149 1.73 6.04 17.45
N GLU A 150 2.95 5.95 16.94
CA GLU A 150 4.12 6.70 17.40
C GLU A 150 4.95 7.19 16.21
N LEU A 151 5.58 8.34 16.38
CA LEU A 151 6.58 8.90 15.46
C LEU A 151 7.94 8.82 16.14
N HIS A 152 8.96 8.51 15.36
CA HIS A 152 10.37 8.45 15.74
C HIS A 152 11.18 9.35 14.80
N GLU A 153 12.43 9.63 15.14
CA GLU A 153 13.32 10.43 14.29
C GLU A 153 13.63 9.76 12.95
N ASP A 154 13.56 8.43 12.88
CA ASP A 154 13.92 7.60 11.73
C ASP A 154 12.73 6.80 11.17
N GLY A 155 11.51 7.08 11.64
CA GLY A 155 10.39 6.19 11.35
C GLY A 155 9.14 6.40 12.18
N PHE A 156 8.34 5.34 12.27
CA PHE A 156 7.07 5.35 12.98
C PHE A 156 6.74 3.95 13.52
N SER A 157 5.68 3.85 14.32
CA SER A 157 5.14 2.56 14.76
C SER A 157 3.64 2.48 14.59
N VAL A 158 3.16 1.25 14.41
CA VAL A 158 1.74 0.89 14.27
C VAL A 158 1.43 -0.31 15.17
N HIS A 159 0.17 -0.44 15.54
CA HIS A 159 -0.35 -1.64 16.20
C HIS A 159 -1.15 -2.46 15.19
N ILE A 160 -0.90 -3.77 15.19
CA ILE A 160 -1.57 -4.74 14.34
C ILE A 160 -2.41 -5.65 15.24
N ILE A 161 -3.71 -5.66 14.98
CA ILE A 161 -4.67 -6.53 15.68
C ILE A 161 -4.64 -7.95 15.11
N PRO A 162 -5.09 -8.97 15.86
CA PRO A 162 -5.10 -10.38 15.42
C PRO A 162 -5.67 -10.64 14.04
N HIS A 163 -6.78 -9.97 13.69
CA HIS A 163 -7.42 -10.16 12.40
C HIS A 163 -6.50 -9.70 11.26
N THR A 164 -5.98 -8.48 11.32
CA THR A 164 -5.03 -7.96 10.32
C THR A 164 -3.76 -8.80 10.26
N PHE A 165 -3.25 -9.27 11.41
CA PHE A 165 -2.07 -10.14 11.44
C PHE A 165 -2.31 -11.47 10.70
N ALA A 166 -3.50 -12.06 10.84
CA ALA A 166 -3.86 -13.33 10.23
C ALA A 166 -4.21 -13.21 8.73
N GLU A 167 -4.91 -12.15 8.34
CA GLU A 167 -5.46 -11.99 6.98
C GLU A 167 -4.54 -11.25 6.01
N THR A 168 -3.36 -10.80 6.46
CA THR A 168 -2.41 -10.04 5.63
C THR A 168 -1.00 -10.59 5.73
N LEU A 169 -0.07 -10.02 4.96
CA LEU A 169 1.34 -10.38 5.05
C LEU A 169 2.00 -10.06 6.40
N PHE A 170 1.38 -9.25 7.28
CA PHE A 170 1.97 -8.92 8.59
C PHE A 170 2.32 -10.17 9.41
N GLY A 171 1.55 -11.26 9.25
CA GLY A 171 1.81 -12.53 9.93
C GLY A 171 3.12 -13.22 9.55
N VAL A 172 3.73 -12.84 8.43
CA VAL A 172 4.99 -13.42 7.92
C VAL A 172 6.12 -12.40 7.83
N TYR A 173 5.92 -11.18 8.32
CA TYR A 173 6.97 -10.17 8.33
C TYR A 173 8.10 -10.53 9.30
N ALA A 174 9.31 -10.13 8.93
CA ALA A 174 10.50 -10.25 9.74
C ALA A 174 11.25 -8.91 9.74
N VAL A 175 12.06 -8.68 10.78
CA VAL A 175 12.96 -7.52 10.83
C VAL A 175 13.86 -7.50 9.59
N GLY A 176 14.05 -6.31 9.02
CA GLY A 176 14.79 -6.08 7.78
C GLY A 176 13.96 -6.17 6.51
N ARG A 177 12.73 -6.73 6.57
CA ARG A 177 11.83 -6.82 5.42
C ARG A 177 11.56 -5.44 4.82
N ARG A 178 11.64 -5.36 3.49
CA ARG A 178 11.22 -4.20 2.70
C ARG A 178 9.70 -4.21 2.53
N VAL A 179 9.07 -3.05 2.67
CA VAL A 179 7.62 -2.85 2.51
C VAL A 179 7.37 -1.63 1.64
N ASN A 180 6.25 -1.63 0.90
CA ASN A 180 5.74 -0.44 0.22
C ASN A 180 5.07 0.48 1.22
N LEU A 181 5.34 1.77 1.11
CA LEU A 181 4.73 2.79 1.94
C LEU A 181 4.04 3.84 1.07
N GLU A 182 2.79 4.13 1.41
CA GLU A 182 2.04 5.24 0.84
C GLU A 182 1.52 6.10 2.00
N ALA A 183 1.93 7.37 2.01
CA ALA A 183 1.43 8.36 2.96
C ALA A 183 0.00 8.77 2.60
N ASP A 184 -0.76 9.21 3.61
CA ASP A 184 -2.11 9.74 3.41
C ASP A 184 -2.08 10.87 2.37
N LEU A 185 -2.94 10.72 1.35
CA LEU A 185 -3.09 11.68 0.26
C LEU A 185 -3.33 13.11 0.78
N LEU A 186 -4.08 13.26 1.88
CA LEU A 186 -4.34 14.56 2.50
C LEU A 186 -3.05 15.22 3.01
N GLY A 187 -2.13 14.44 3.58
CA GLY A 187 -0.83 14.93 4.04
C GLY A 187 -0.02 15.55 2.90
N LYS A 188 -0.02 14.91 1.73
CA LYS A 188 0.69 15.40 0.53
C LYS A 188 0.13 16.74 0.04
N TYR A 189 -1.20 16.89 0.00
CA TYR A 189 -1.82 18.15 -0.38
C TYR A 189 -1.53 19.27 0.64
N VAL A 190 -1.59 18.97 1.93
CA VAL A 190 -1.26 19.93 2.99
C VAL A 190 0.20 20.38 2.88
N GLN A 191 1.14 19.45 2.74
CA GLN A 191 2.57 19.76 2.55
C GLN A 191 2.76 20.69 1.34
N ARG A 192 2.16 20.34 0.20
CA ARG A 192 2.25 21.15 -1.03
C ARG A 192 1.74 22.57 -0.84
N ILE A 193 0.62 22.75 -0.11
CA ILE A 193 0.05 24.07 0.18
C ILE A 193 0.98 24.87 1.10
N MET A 194 1.58 24.23 2.10
CA MET A 194 2.51 24.90 3.03
C MET A 194 3.80 25.33 2.34
N GLU A 195 4.36 24.51 1.45
CA GLU A 195 5.53 24.85 0.63
C GLU A 195 5.28 26.05 -0.29
N GLN A 196 4.04 26.23 -0.74
CA GLN A 196 3.63 27.37 -1.57
C GLN A 196 3.32 28.64 -0.75
N GLY A 197 3.63 28.65 0.54
CA GLY A 197 3.49 29.83 1.41
C GLY A 197 2.09 30.02 2.00
N GLY A 198 1.25 28.99 2.00
CA GLY A 198 -0.13 29.05 2.48
C GLY A 198 -1.00 29.89 1.54
N ALA A 199 -1.69 29.23 0.61
CA ALA A 199 -2.58 29.94 -0.30
C ALA A 199 -3.59 30.80 0.48
N SER A 200 -3.69 32.08 0.13
CA SER A 200 -4.85 32.91 0.48
C SER A 200 -6.07 32.32 -0.23
N VAL A 201 -6.79 31.44 0.44
CA VAL A 201 -8.02 30.85 -0.10
C VAL A 201 -9.18 31.79 0.22
N TYR A 202 -9.71 32.41 -0.84
CA TYR A 202 -10.94 33.21 -0.91
C TYR A 202 -10.88 34.67 -0.39
N ARG A 203 -10.74 35.63 -1.31
CA ARG A 203 -11.29 36.99 -1.14
C ARG A 203 -12.68 36.96 -1.78
N GLY A 204 -13.71 36.80 -0.97
CA GLY A 204 -15.08 36.88 -1.47
C GLY A 204 -15.32 38.27 -2.04
N ASP A 205 -15.79 38.32 -3.29
CA ASP A 205 -16.36 39.55 -3.83
C ASP A 205 -17.59 39.89 -2.99
N GLY A 206 -17.47 40.95 -2.19
CA GLY A 206 -18.58 41.53 -1.47
C GLY A 206 -19.68 41.88 -2.47
N ALA A 207 -20.88 41.37 -2.21
CA ALA A 207 -22.09 41.73 -2.91
C ALA A 207 -22.23 43.27 -2.96
N SER A 208 -22.34 43.81 -4.18
CA SER A 208 -22.87 45.14 -4.46
C SER A 208 -24.39 45.08 -4.57
#